data_AF-F8AGG0-F1
#
_entry.id   AF-F8AGG0-F1
#
_cell.length_a   1.000
_cell.length_b   1.000
_cell.length_c   1.000
_cell.angle_alpha   90.00
_cell.angle_beta   90.00
_cell.angle_gamma   90.00
#
_symmetry.space_group_name_H-M   'P 1'
#
loop_
_entity.id
_entity.type
_entity.pdbx_description
1 polymer ?
#
loop_
_entity_poly.entity_id
_entity_poly.type
_entity_poly.pdbx_seq_one_letter_code
_entity_poly.pdbx_strand_id
1 'polypeptide(L)' 'MTELKALVEEALFDVRPYVEYYNRLRELVLGLLSEVNGVEALIARLEEEASRVKEPFRTDIRILTMKLRGLGQG' A
#
# COMPACT_ATOMS: atom_id res chain seq x y z
N MET A 1 -12.30 -1.70 -10.73
CA MET A 1 -11.21 -0.69 -10.61
C MET A 1 -11.52 0.35 -9.54
N THR A 2 -12.74 0.88 -9.48
CA THR A 2 -13.15 1.94 -8.53
C THR A 2 -13.09 1.49 -7.07
N GLU A 3 -13.51 0.26 -6.75
CA GLU A 3 -13.52 -0.26 -5.38
C GLU A 3 -12.12 -0.48 -4.81
N LEU A 4 -11.20 -1.06 -5.59
CA LEU A 4 -9.82 -1.24 -5.18
C LEU A 4 -9.13 0.11 -4.92
N LYS A 5 -9.38 1.11 -5.77
CA LYS A 5 -8.85 2.46 -5.57
C LYS A 5 -9.39 3.08 -4.28
N ALA A 6 -10.69 2.95 -4.01
CA ALA A 6 -11.29 3.48 -2.79
C ALA A 6 -10.70 2.82 -1.54
N LEU A 7 -10.56 1.49 -1.54
CA LEU A 7 -9.92 0.72 -0.47
C LEU A 7 -8.47 1.18 -0.22
N VAL A 8 -7.72 1.44 -1.28
CA VAL A 8 -6.35 1.96 -1.17
C VAL A 8 -6.32 3.38 -0.60
N GLU A 9 -7.21 4.27 -1.04
CA GLU A 9 -7.29 5.63 -0.52
C GLU A 9 -7.66 5.66 0.97
N GLU A 10 -8.57 4.79 1.40
CA GLU A 10 -8.90 4.57 2.82
C GLU A 10 -7.69 4.04 3.61
N ALA A 11 -7.02 3.00 3.10
CA ALA A 11 -5.83 2.46 3.75
C ALA A 11 -4.72 3.51 3.89
N LEU A 12 -4.49 4.30 2.84
CA LEU A 12 -3.51 5.40 2.87
C LEU A 12 -3.90 6.47 3.90
N PHE A 13 -5.18 6.86 3.95
CA PHE A 13 -5.65 7.83 4.93
C PHE A 13 -5.40 7.35 6.37
N ASP A 14 -5.74 6.10 6.66
CA ASP A 14 -5.59 5.51 7.98
C ASP A 14 -4.14 5.33 8.42
N VAL A 15 -3.24 5.00 7.49
CA VAL A 15 -1.81 4.82 7.83
C VAL A 15 -1.04 6.13 7.89
N ARG A 16 -1.60 7.24 7.41
CA ARG A 16 -0.95 8.55 7.34
C ARG A 16 -0.23 8.99 8.63
N PRO A 17 -0.80 8.86 9.85
CA PRO A 17 -0.11 9.26 11.08
C PRO A 17 1.03 8.31 11.50
N TYR A 18 1.19 7.16 10.86
CA TYR A 18 2.16 6.13 11.21
C TYR A 18 3.32 6.01 10.22
N VAL A 19 3.28 6.71 9.08
CA VAL A 19 4.27 6.59 8.00
C VAL A 19 5.10 7.87 7.89
N GLU A 20 6.40 7.71 7.62
CA GLU A 20 7.33 8.84 7.53
C GLU A 20 7.31 9.46 6.11
N TYR A 21 7.23 8.64 5.07
CA TYR A 21 7.28 9.06 3.66
C TYR A 21 5.92 8.92 2.96
N TYR A 22 4.86 9.48 3.54
CA TYR A 22 3.48 9.36 3.02
C TYR A 22 3.34 9.65 1.53
N ASN A 23 3.89 10.77 1.04
CA ASN A 23 3.76 11.16 -0.37
C ASN A 23 4.41 10.12 -1.29
N ARG A 24 5.60 9.65 -0.93
CA ARG A 24 6.33 8.62 -1.68
C ARG A 24 5.58 7.28 -1.66
N LEU A 25 5.02 6.91 -0.52
CA LEU A 25 4.20 5.70 -0.37
C LEU A 25 2.95 5.77 -1.25
N ARG A 26 2.27 6.92 -1.25
CA ARG A 26 1.09 7.17 -2.09
C ARG A 26 1.42 7.07 -3.57
N GLU A 27 2.51 7.69 -4.02
CA GLU A 27 2.96 7.62 -5.41
C GLU A 27 3.27 6.18 -5.84
N LEU A 28 4.00 5.42 -5.01
CA LEU A 28 4.30 4.02 -5.26
C LEU A 28 3.02 3.19 -5.45
N VAL A 29 2.07 3.31 -4.52
CA VAL A 29 0.86 2.49 -4.51
C VAL A 29 -0.07 2.86 -5.67
N LEU A 30 -0.24 4.15 -5.96
CA LEU A 30 -1.05 4.62 -7.08
C LEU A 30 -0.45 4.20 -8.44
N GLY A 31 0.88 4.13 -8.55
CA GLY A 31 1.55 3.58 -9.73
C GLY A 31 1.20 2.10 -9.92
N LEU A 32 1.39 1.29 -8.87
CA LEU A 32 1.12 -0.14 -8.89
C LEU A 32 -0.35 -0.49 -9.12
N LEU A 33 -1.28 0.36 -8.68
CA LEU A 33 -2.72 0.18 -8.88
C LEU A 33 -3.12 0.02 -10.36
N SER A 34 -2.37 0.64 -11.28
CA SER A 34 -2.62 0.53 -12.72
C SER A 34 -2.20 -0.82 -13.32
N GLU A 35 -1.41 -1.61 -12.58
CA GLU A 35 -0.78 -2.85 -13.05
C GLU A 35 -1.40 -4.12 -12.45
N VAL A 36 -2.35 -3.99 -11.52
CA VAL A 36 -2.86 -5.12 -10.72
C VAL A 36 -4.39 -5.20 -10.71
N ASN A 37 -4.91 -6.43 -10.65
CA ASN A 37 -6.34 -6.70 -10.55
C ASN A 37 -6.66 -7.32 -9.18
N GLY A 38 -6.78 -6.47 -8.15
CA GLY A 38 -7.22 -6.88 -6.81
C GLY A 38 -6.23 -6.54 -5.71
N VAL A 39 -6.71 -6.62 -4.46
CA VAL A 39 -5.94 -6.25 -3.26
C VAL A 39 -4.76 -7.19 -3.01
N GLU A 40 -4.94 -8.50 -3.22
CA GLU A 40 -3.86 -9.49 -3.04
C GLU A 40 -2.71 -9.28 -4.02
N ALA A 41 -3.03 -8.98 -5.29
CA ALA A 41 -2.03 -8.67 -6.30
C ALA A 41 -1.27 -7.38 -5.97
N LEU A 42 -1.96 -6.37 -5.44
CA LEU A 42 -1.33 -5.13 -4.97
C LEU A 42 -0.40 -5.38 -3.77
N ILE A 43 -0.85 -6.15 -2.78
CA ILE A 43 -0.05 -6.50 -1.60
C ILE A 43 1.22 -7.24 -2.02
N ALA A 44 1.13 -8.22 -2.91
CA ALA A 44 2.29 -8.97 -3.41
C ALA A 44 3.33 -8.05 -4.06
N ARG A 45 2.89 -7.08 -4.90
CA ARG A 45 3.79 -6.10 -5.52
C ARG A 45 4.42 -5.15 -4.50
N LEU A 46 3.66 -4.71 -3.50
CA LEU A 46 4.19 -3.87 -2.41
C LEU A 46 5.24 -4.63 -1.58
N GLU A 47 5.04 -5.91 -1.31
CA GLU A 47 6.03 -6.74 -0.60
C GLU A 47 7.31 -6.95 -1.42
N GLU A 48 7.19 -7.12 -2.75
CA GLU A 48 8.34 -7.15 -3.66
C GLU A 48 9.12 -5.83 -3.58
N GLU A 49 8.45 -4.68 -3.66
CA GLU A 49 9.09 -3.37 -3.55
C GLU A 49 9.70 -3.13 -2.16
N ALA A 50 9.05 -3.59 -1.09
CA ALA A 50 9.58 -3.53 0.27
C ALA A 50 10.92 -4.27 0.42
N SER A 51 11.11 -5.37 -0.33
CA SER A 51 12.38 -6.12 -0.36
C SER A 51 13.53 -5.35 -1.01
N ARG A 52 13.23 -4.40 -1.92
CA ARG A 52 14.19 -3.63 -2.71
C ARG A 52 14.59 -2.31 -2.06
N VAL A 53 13.74 -1.77 -1.20
CA VAL A 53 13.98 -0.50 -0.50
C VAL A 53 14.63 -0.70 0.87
N LYS A 54 15.26 0.35 1.38
CA LYS A 54 15.87 0.41 2.71
C LYS A 54 14.89 1.02 3.73
N GLU A 55 15.16 0.79 5.01
CA GLU A 55 14.53 1.55 6.11
C GLU A 55 14.81 3.06 5.95
N PRO A 56 13.89 3.95 6.37
CA PRO A 56 12.62 3.66 7.05
C PRO A 56 11.47 3.29 6.09
N PHE A 57 11.64 3.54 4.79
CA PHE A 57 10.56 3.41 3.81
C PHE A 57 10.00 1.99 3.67
N ARG A 58 10.84 0.97 3.88
CA ARG A 58 10.37 -0.43 3.98
C ARG A 58 9.31 -0.60 5.07
N THR A 59 9.47 0.05 6.22
CA THR A 59 8.51 0.00 7.32
C THR A 59 7.19 0.69 6.93
N ASP A 60 7.24 1.82 6.22
CA ASP A 60 6.03 2.48 5.70
C ASP A 60 5.22 1.56 4.78
N ILE A 61 5.90 0.85 3.87
CA ILE A 61 5.24 -0.12 2.97
C ILE A 61 4.59 -1.25 3.77
N ARG A 62 5.28 -1.77 4.81
CA ARG A 62 4.76 -2.84 5.68
C ARG A 62 3.53 -2.42 6.48
N ILE A 63 3.51 -1.19 6.98
CA ILE A 63 2.35 -0.64 7.69
C ILE A 63 1.14 -0.62 6.76
N LEU A 64 1.33 -0.17 5.51
CA LEU A 64 0.25 -0.17 4.52
C LEU A 64 -0.22 -1.58 4.15
N THR A 65 0.69 -2.52 3.86
CA THR A 65 0.28 -3.88 3.49
C THR A 65 -0.46 -4.58 4.63
N MET A 66 -0.07 -4.34 5.88
CA MET A 66 -0.80 -4.85 7.05
C MET A 66 -2.22 -4.28 7.13
N LYS A 67 -2.40 -2.98 6.86
CA LYS A 67 -3.73 -2.35 6.80
C LYS A 67 -4.58 -2.91 5.66
N LEU A 68 -4.02 -3.07 4.46
CA LEU A 68 -4.71 -3.63 3.29
C LEU A 68 -5.19 -5.07 3.56
N ARG A 69 -4.36 -5.90 4.18
CA ARG A 69 -4.74 -7.28 4.60
C ARG A 69 -5.89 -7.30 5.60
N GLY A 70 -5.98 -6.29 6.47
CA GLY A 70 -7.07 -6.15 7.43
C GLY A 70 -8.39 -5.72 6.78
N LEU A 71 -8.33 -4.89 5.73
CA LEU A 71 -9.51 -4.45 4.98
C LEU A 71 -10.02 -5.50 3.99
N GLY A 72 -9.12 -6.31 3.40
CA GLY A 72 -9.48 -7.34 2.41
C GLY A 72 -10.16 -8.60 2.97
N GLN A 73 -10.32 -8.72 4.29
CA GLN A 73 -11.00 -9.85 4.96
C GLN A 73 -12.42 -9.51 5.44
N GLY A 74 -12.98 -8.36 5.02
CA GLY A 74 -14.33 -7.89 5.36
C GLY A 74 -15.35 -8.12 4.26
#